data_AF-A0A6J7M7B6-F1
#
_entry.id   AF-A0A6J7M7B6-F1
#
_cell.length_a   1.000
_cell.length_b   1.000
_cell.length_c   1.000
_cell.angle_alpha   90.00
_cell.angle_beta   90.00
_cell.angle_gamma   90.00
#
_symmetry.space_group_name_H-M   'P 1'
#
loop_
_entity.id
_entity.type
_entity.pdbx_description
1 polymer ?
#
loop_
_entity_poly.entity_id
_entity_poly.type
_entity_poly.pdbx_seq_one_letter_code
_entity_poly.pdbx_strand_id
1 'polypeptide(L)'
;MSSPWLQSKTPVAPPTAANPRLRFLVYAGVVTGSWAGVACLLIYGIGRLAGVPFLVLTRSGDPLAQVPWIAPLIVPIAFAVLGALAASLLLGRRHARLITLWVGTVLALGSAVGPSTQPGDVLWSTRIWLVVMHVVTWFLVVPQIARVIGDSEPGASVDRDD
;
A
#
# COMPACT_ATOMS: atom_id res chain seq x y z
N MET A 1 -9.28 -19.19 33.54
CA MET A 1 -9.35 -19.77 32.18
C MET A 1 -7.91 -19.95 31.70
N SER A 2 -7.50 -21.17 31.37
CA SER A 2 -6.14 -21.42 30.85
C SER A 2 -6.06 -20.96 29.40
N SER A 3 -5.08 -20.10 29.11
CA SER A 3 -4.86 -19.56 27.80
C SER A 3 -4.61 -20.62 26.71
N PRO A 4 -5.24 -20.53 25.51
CA PRO A 4 -5.17 -21.56 24.47
C PRO A 4 -3.75 -21.92 23.98
N TRP A 5 -2.80 -20.99 24.05
CA TRP A 5 -1.41 -21.23 23.64
C TRP A 5 -0.62 -22.13 24.59
N LEU A 6 -1.11 -22.38 25.81
CA LEU A 6 -0.51 -23.32 26.76
C LEU A 6 -0.57 -24.77 26.26
N GLN A 7 -1.50 -25.07 25.34
CA GLN A 7 -1.61 -26.39 24.70
C GLN A 7 -0.92 -26.47 23.34
N SER A 8 -0.29 -25.39 22.87
CA SER A 8 0.45 -25.40 21.61
C SER A 8 1.75 -26.21 21.76
N LYS A 9 2.02 -27.12 20.82
CA LYS A 9 3.29 -27.86 20.73
C LYS A 9 4.49 -26.96 20.43
N THR A 10 4.24 -25.74 19.97
CA THR A 10 5.20 -24.65 19.85
C THR A 10 4.62 -23.45 20.62
N PRO A 11 4.87 -23.34 21.94
CA PRO A 11 4.32 -22.28 22.78
C PRO A 11 5.04 -20.96 22.48
N VAL A 12 4.85 -20.44 21.28
CA VAL A 12 5.23 -19.07 20.94
C VAL A 12 4.04 -18.23 21.38
N ALA A 13 4.24 -17.43 22.42
CA ALA A 13 3.25 -16.45 22.83
C ALA A 13 2.89 -15.57 21.62
N PRO A 14 1.61 -15.22 21.42
CA PRO A 14 1.26 -14.24 20.40
C PRO A 14 2.10 -12.98 20.60
N PRO A 15 2.54 -12.32 19.50
CA PRO A 15 3.45 -11.18 19.58
C PRO A 15 2.94 -10.15 20.60
N THR A 16 3.87 -9.64 21.41
CA THR A 16 3.71 -8.78 22.59
C THR A 16 3.12 -7.38 22.32
N ALA A 17 2.38 -7.20 21.23
CA ALA A 17 2.02 -5.88 20.75
C ALA A 17 0.79 -5.34 21.48
N ALA A 18 1.04 -4.35 22.35
CA ALA A 18 0.05 -3.38 22.79
C ALA A 18 -0.81 -2.91 21.61
N ASN A 19 -2.11 -2.76 21.84
CA ASN A 19 -3.09 -2.27 20.85
C ASN A 19 -2.46 -1.23 19.91
N PRO A 20 -2.44 -1.47 18.59
CA PRO A 20 -1.82 -0.58 17.61
C PRO A 20 -2.28 0.87 17.79
N ARG A 21 -1.32 1.75 18.13
CA ARG A 21 -1.51 3.20 18.18
C ARG A 21 -1.24 3.82 16.81
N LEU A 22 -1.80 5.01 16.57
CA LEU A 22 -1.63 5.80 15.35
C LEU A 22 -0.16 5.88 14.86
N ARG A 23 0.79 6.08 15.79
CA ARG A 23 2.23 6.15 15.47
C ARG A 23 2.76 4.92 14.73
N PHE A 24 2.27 3.73 15.05
CA PHE A 24 2.71 2.49 14.41
C PHE A 24 2.14 2.36 12.99
N LEU A 25 0.92 2.86 12.76
CA LEU A 25 0.33 2.94 11.43
C LEU A 25 1.06 3.93 10.54
N VAL A 26 1.36 5.14 11.06
CA VAL A 26 2.15 6.13 10.31
C VAL A 26 3.53 5.59 9.97
N TYR A 27 4.20 4.95 10.94
CA TYR A 27 5.49 4.30 10.70
C TYR A 27 5.39 3.20 9.62
N ALA A 28 4.38 2.33 9.71
CA ALA A 28 4.15 1.30 8.70
C ALA A 28 3.91 1.92 7.32
N GLY A 29 3.08 2.95 7.22
CA GLY A 29 2.82 3.70 6.00
C GLY A 29 4.09 4.31 5.39
N VAL A 30 4.92 4.96 6.19
CA VAL A 30 6.21 5.52 5.73
C VAL A 30 7.15 4.42 5.26
N VAL A 31 7.34 3.35 6.02
CA VAL A 31 8.29 2.27 5.66
C VAL A 31 7.82 1.54 4.40
N THR A 32 6.58 1.08 4.36
CA THR A 32 6.02 0.34 3.22
C THR A 32 5.91 1.22 1.98
N GLY A 33 5.48 2.47 2.15
CA GLY A 33 5.44 3.47 1.09
C GLY A 33 6.83 3.79 0.54
N SER A 34 7.86 3.87 1.39
CA SER A 34 9.24 4.11 0.96
C SER A 34 9.78 2.96 0.13
N TRP A 35 9.57 1.72 0.58
CA TRP A 35 9.95 0.53 -0.20
C TRP A 35 9.21 0.45 -1.54
N ALA A 36 7.91 0.74 -1.55
CA ALA A 36 7.13 0.83 -2.79
C ALA A 36 7.65 1.94 -3.71
N GLY A 37 7.94 3.12 -3.16
CA GLY A 37 8.49 4.25 -3.90
C GLY A 37 9.85 3.95 -4.53
N VAL A 38 10.76 3.30 -3.78
CA VAL A 38 12.05 2.85 -4.31
C VAL A 38 11.86 1.81 -5.41
N ALA A 39 10.99 0.82 -5.22
CA ALA A 39 10.69 -0.17 -6.24
C ALA A 39 10.12 0.47 -7.52
N CYS A 40 9.17 1.39 -7.39
CA CYS A 40 8.58 2.13 -8.51
C CYS A 40 9.61 3.02 -9.21
N LEU A 41 10.52 3.66 -8.48
CA LEU A 41 11.61 4.45 -9.06
C LEU A 41 12.59 3.57 -9.86
N LEU A 42 12.93 2.38 -9.35
CA LEU A 42 13.74 1.40 -10.08
C LEU A 42 13.05 0.94 -11.37
N ILE A 43 11.76 0.62 -11.28
CA ILE A 43 10.93 0.24 -12.43
C ILE A 43 10.89 1.37 -13.47
N TYR A 44 10.74 2.62 -13.03
CA TYR A 44 10.78 3.80 -13.91
C TYR A 44 12.14 3.92 -14.59
N GLY A 45 13.22 3.80 -13.83
CA GLY A 45 14.59 3.84 -14.34
C GLY A 45 14.85 2.76 -15.40
N ILE A 46 14.43 1.52 -15.14
CA ILE A 46 14.55 0.41 -16.09
C ILE A 46 13.76 0.70 -17.36
N GLY A 47 12.50 1.17 -17.24
CA GLY A 47 11.70 1.55 -18.39
C GLY A 47 12.36 2.66 -19.22
N ARG A 48 12.96 3.67 -18.57
CA ARG A 48 13.66 4.77 -19.25
C ARG A 48 14.90 4.25 -19.99
N LEU A 49 15.69 3.38 -19.36
CA LEU A 49 16.84 2.73 -19.99
C LEU A 49 16.44 1.84 -21.16
N ALA A 50 15.25 1.23 -21.11
CA ALA A 50 14.65 0.48 -22.21
C ALA A 50 13.99 1.36 -23.29
N GLY A 51 14.16 2.69 -23.23
CA GLY A 51 13.66 3.63 -24.24
C GLY A 51 12.19 4.05 -24.07
N VAL A 52 11.54 3.72 -22.95
CA VAL A 52 10.15 4.14 -22.69
C VAL A 52 10.13 5.64 -22.35
N PRO A 53 9.32 6.45 -23.05
CA PRO A 53 9.34 7.90 -22.86
C PRO A 53 8.54 8.37 -21.63
N PHE A 54 7.64 7.53 -21.10
CA PHE A 54 6.73 7.86 -19.99
C PHE A 54 5.95 9.16 -20.21
N LEU A 55 5.37 9.28 -21.41
CA LEU A 55 4.47 10.37 -21.77
C LEU A 55 3.02 9.96 -21.49
N VAL A 56 2.27 10.83 -20.84
CA VAL A 56 0.87 10.61 -20.47
C VAL A 56 0.03 11.84 -20.81
N LEU A 57 -1.26 11.62 -21.06
CA LEU A 57 -2.21 12.71 -21.15
C LEU A 57 -2.75 13.02 -19.74
N THR A 58 -2.54 14.25 -19.28
CA THR A 58 -3.00 14.73 -17.96
C THR A 58 -4.47 15.15 -17.98
N ARG A 59 -4.89 15.83 -19.05
CA ARG A 59 -6.27 16.24 -19.29
C ARG A 59 -6.58 16.15 -20.79
N SER A 60 -7.84 15.86 -21.12
CA SER A 60 -8.31 15.84 -22.51
C SER A 60 -7.96 17.15 -23.23
N GLY A 61 -7.23 17.07 -24.33
CA GLY A 61 -6.79 18.22 -25.12
C GLY A 61 -5.42 18.80 -24.74
N ASP A 62 -4.78 18.34 -23.67
CA ASP A 62 -3.41 18.75 -23.32
C ASP A 62 -2.38 18.09 -24.27
N PRO A 63 -1.20 18.69 -24.47
CA PRO A 63 -0.07 17.97 -25.03
C PRO A 63 0.34 16.83 -24.09
N LEU A 64 0.98 15.80 -24.67
CA LEU A 64 1.56 14.72 -23.89
C LEU A 64 2.59 15.27 -22.89
N ALA A 65 2.37 15.01 -21.61
CA ALA A 65 3.25 15.44 -20.53
C ALA A 65 4.14 14.29 -20.08
N GLN A 66 5.40 14.60 -19.78
CA GLN A 66 6.32 13.62 -19.23
C GLN A 66 6.04 13.39 -17.75
N VAL A 67 5.95 12.12 -17.34
CA VAL A 67 5.88 11.75 -15.92
C VAL A 67 7.21 12.15 -15.24
N PRO A 68 7.19 13.03 -14.21
CA PRO A 68 8.40 13.44 -13.51
C PRO A 68 9.09 12.24 -12.85
N TRP A 69 10.42 12.17 -12.94
CA TRP A 69 11.20 11.04 -12.42
C TRP A 69 11.03 10.81 -10.91
N ILE A 70 10.70 11.87 -10.16
CA ILE A 70 10.49 11.80 -8.71
C ILE A 70 9.08 11.34 -8.33
N ALA A 71 8.12 11.41 -9.25
CA ALA A 71 6.73 11.04 -8.97
C ALA A 71 6.56 9.56 -8.58
N PRO A 72 7.21 8.58 -9.24
CA PRO A 72 7.18 7.17 -8.83
C PRO A 72 7.71 6.92 -7.41
N LEU A 73 8.55 7.82 -6.86
CA LEU A 73 9.03 7.73 -5.48
C LEU A 73 8.02 8.33 -4.49
N ILE A 74 7.56 9.55 -4.76
CA ILE A 74 6.76 10.33 -3.80
C ILE A 74 5.31 9.86 -3.72
N VAL A 75 4.71 9.49 -4.86
CA VAL A 75 3.29 9.12 -4.92
C VAL A 75 2.98 7.89 -4.06
N PRO A 76 3.74 6.77 -4.14
CA PRO A 76 3.51 5.62 -3.26
C PRO A 76 3.66 5.96 -1.78
N ILE A 77 4.65 6.79 -1.41
CA ILE A 77 4.86 7.22 -0.02
C ILE A 77 3.66 8.01 0.47
N ALA A 78 3.25 9.04 -0.27
CA ALA A 78 2.13 9.90 0.10
C ALA A 78 0.84 9.09 0.28
N PHE A 79 0.50 8.22 -0.67
CA PHE A 79 -0.72 7.42 -0.59
C PHE A 79 -0.65 6.31 0.46
N ALA A 80 0.53 5.74 0.75
CA ALA A 80 0.68 4.79 1.85
C ALA A 80 0.44 5.46 3.21
N VAL A 81 0.96 6.68 3.41
CA VAL A 81 0.73 7.45 4.63
C VAL A 81 -0.75 7.86 4.75
N LEU A 82 -1.35 8.38 3.68
CA LEU A 82 -2.77 8.72 3.67
C LEU A 82 -3.66 7.49 3.92
N GLY A 83 -3.32 6.35 3.32
CA GLY A 83 -4.00 5.09 3.54
C GLY A 83 -3.89 4.61 4.99
N ALA A 84 -2.71 4.73 5.60
CA ALA A 84 -2.49 4.38 7.01
C ALA A 84 -3.29 5.30 7.96
N LEU A 85 -3.35 6.60 7.67
CA LEU A 85 -4.16 7.57 8.42
C LEU A 85 -5.66 7.30 8.26
N ALA A 86 -6.14 7.03 7.05
CA ALA A 86 -7.54 6.69 6.83
C ALA A 86 -7.91 5.40 7.55
N ALA A 87 -7.03 4.41 7.51
CA ALA A 87 -7.28 3.12 8.10
C ALA A 87 -7.16 3.14 9.64
N SER A 88 -6.52 4.15 10.24
CA SER A 88 -6.54 4.34 11.70
C SER A 88 -7.94 4.58 12.28
N LEU A 89 -8.91 4.97 11.45
CA LEU A 89 -10.33 5.06 11.83
C LEU A 89 -10.95 3.69 12.17
N LEU A 90 -10.28 2.59 11.82
CA LEU A 90 -10.73 1.22 12.06
C LEU A 90 -10.07 0.57 13.28
N LEU A 91 -9.19 1.27 13.99
CA LEU A 91 -8.54 0.74 15.19
C LEU A 91 -9.57 0.24 16.20
N GLY A 92 -9.37 -0.99 16.72
CA GLY A 92 -10.26 -1.59 17.71
C GLY A 92 -11.59 -2.12 17.17
N ARG A 93 -11.86 -1.99 15.86
CA ARG A 93 -13.11 -2.47 15.26
C ARG A 93 -12.99 -3.93 14.80
N ARG A 94 -14.10 -4.66 14.84
CA ARG A 94 -14.17 -6.02 14.27
C ARG A 94 -13.97 -5.97 12.76
N HIS A 95 -13.23 -6.95 12.21
CA HIS A 95 -12.96 -7.08 10.77
C HIS A 95 -12.17 -5.92 10.16
N ALA A 96 -11.49 -5.13 10.99
CA ALA A 96 -10.70 -3.99 10.53
C ALA A 96 -9.68 -4.38 9.44
N ARG A 97 -9.02 -5.53 9.59
CA ARG A 97 -8.11 -6.10 8.59
C ARG A 97 -8.78 -6.30 7.23
N LEU A 98 -9.94 -6.97 7.23
CA LEU A 98 -10.65 -7.29 5.99
C LEU A 98 -11.16 -6.02 5.31
N ILE A 99 -11.70 -5.08 6.09
CA ILE A 99 -12.16 -3.79 5.57
C ILE A 99 -11.00 -3.03 4.95
N THR A 100 -9.87 -2.89 5.66
CA THR A 100 -8.68 -2.20 5.14
C THR A 100 -8.14 -2.87 3.88
N LEU A 101 -8.07 -4.20 3.86
CA LEU A 101 -7.60 -4.95 2.70
C LEU A 101 -8.49 -4.71 1.47
N TRP A 102 -9.80 -4.85 1.62
CA TRP A 102 -10.73 -4.70 0.49
C TRP A 102 -10.84 -3.26 0.01
N VAL A 103 -11.01 -2.30 0.93
CA VAL A 103 -11.06 -0.88 0.56
C VAL A 103 -9.76 -0.46 -0.12
N GLY A 104 -8.61 -0.82 0.44
CA GLY A 104 -7.30 -0.53 -0.17
C GLY A 104 -7.13 -1.18 -1.54
N THR A 105 -7.64 -2.41 -1.73
CA THR A 105 -7.61 -3.10 -3.01
C THR A 105 -8.50 -2.42 -4.05
N VAL A 106 -9.72 -2.01 -3.69
CA VAL A 106 -10.60 -1.24 -4.59
C VAL A 106 -9.96 0.09 -4.98
N LEU A 107 -9.35 0.81 -4.04
CA LEU A 107 -8.64 2.05 -4.33
C LEU A 107 -7.44 1.82 -5.25
N ALA A 108 -6.67 0.75 -5.05
CA ALA A 108 -5.56 0.40 -5.93
C ALA A 108 -6.03 0.07 -7.35
N LEU A 109 -7.12 -0.70 -7.50
CA LEU A 109 -7.73 -0.97 -8.80
C LEU A 109 -8.22 0.31 -9.47
N GLY A 110 -8.88 1.20 -8.72
CA GLY A 110 -9.30 2.51 -9.21
C GLY A 110 -8.12 3.36 -9.68
N SER A 111 -6.99 3.33 -8.95
CA SER A 111 -5.78 4.07 -9.34
C SER A 111 -5.17 3.58 -10.66
N ALA A 112 -5.36 2.31 -11.01
CA ALA A 112 -4.86 1.72 -12.26
C ALA A 112 -5.74 2.04 -13.49
N VAL A 113 -6.93 2.62 -13.29
CA VAL A 113 -7.81 3.05 -14.40
C VAL A 113 -7.11 4.11 -15.25
N GLY A 114 -6.55 5.15 -14.62
CA GLY A 114 -5.87 6.26 -15.30
C GLY A 114 -4.84 5.84 -16.33
N PRO A 115 -3.83 5.00 -16.00
CA PRO A 115 -2.87 4.50 -16.98
C PRO A 115 -3.50 3.52 -18.00
N SER A 116 -4.53 2.76 -17.61
CA SER A 116 -5.16 1.77 -18.49
C SER A 116 -6.03 2.40 -19.57
N THR A 117 -6.67 3.54 -19.27
CA THR A 117 -7.61 4.23 -20.16
C THR A 117 -6.99 5.40 -20.93
N GLN A 118 -5.65 5.47 -21.01
CA GLN A 118 -4.97 6.48 -21.83
C GLN A 118 -5.39 6.37 -23.31
N PRO A 119 -5.46 7.49 -24.06
CA PRO A 119 -5.84 7.50 -25.47
C PRO A 119 -4.74 6.88 -26.35
N GLY A 120 -5.09 6.51 -27.59
CA GLY A 120 -4.22 5.79 -28.54
C GLY A 120 -2.82 6.42 -28.76
N ASP A 121 -2.71 7.73 -28.59
CA ASP A 121 -1.45 8.48 -28.72
C ASP A 121 -0.41 8.13 -27.65
N VAL A 122 -0.83 7.54 -26.53
CA VAL A 122 0.06 7.05 -25.47
C VAL A 122 0.47 5.62 -25.75
N LEU A 123 1.78 5.41 -25.89
CA LEU A 123 2.40 4.10 -26.09
C LEU A 123 1.95 3.08 -25.06
N TRP A 124 1.64 1.87 -25.53
CA TRP A 124 1.28 0.73 -24.67
C TRP A 124 2.35 0.37 -23.65
N SER A 125 3.63 0.50 -24.02
CA SER A 125 4.74 0.27 -23.09
C SER A 125 4.64 1.19 -21.87
N THR A 126 4.41 2.50 -22.06
CA THR A 126 4.18 3.43 -20.95
C THR A 126 3.04 2.98 -20.05
N ARG A 127 1.90 2.58 -20.63
CA ARG A 127 0.73 2.12 -19.85
C ARG A 127 1.06 0.89 -19.01
N ILE A 128 1.70 -0.12 -19.60
CA ILE A 128 2.09 -1.36 -18.92
C ILE A 128 3.03 -1.04 -17.75
N TRP A 129 4.09 -0.27 -17.99
CA TRP A 129 5.05 0.09 -16.94
C TRP A 129 4.39 0.85 -15.79
N LEU A 130 3.47 1.78 -16.08
CA LEU A 130 2.70 2.49 -15.06
C LEU A 130 1.81 1.53 -14.27
N VAL A 131 1.03 0.67 -14.94
CA VAL A 131 0.17 -0.33 -14.26
C VAL A 131 0.98 -1.26 -13.36
N VAL A 132 2.17 -1.69 -13.79
CA VAL A 132 3.08 -2.50 -12.97
C VAL A 132 3.46 -1.76 -11.68
N MET A 133 3.73 -0.45 -11.72
CA MET A 133 4.00 0.34 -10.51
C MET A 133 2.80 0.36 -9.55
N HIS A 134 1.56 0.44 -10.06
CA HIS A 134 0.35 0.34 -9.24
C HIS A 134 0.24 -1.04 -8.57
N VAL A 135 0.50 -2.13 -9.30
CA VAL A 135 0.46 -3.50 -8.77
C VAL A 135 1.52 -3.71 -7.67
N VAL A 136 2.75 -3.25 -7.91
CA VAL A 136 3.84 -3.32 -6.92
C VAL A 136 3.50 -2.50 -5.67
N THR A 137 2.97 -1.29 -5.85
CA THR A 137 2.54 -0.45 -4.72
C THR A 137 1.45 -1.14 -3.92
N TRP A 138 0.44 -1.71 -4.57
CA TRP A 138 -0.61 -2.49 -3.90
C TRP A 138 -0.02 -3.63 -3.08
N PHE A 139 0.85 -4.45 -3.69
CA PHE A 139 1.43 -5.63 -3.05
C PHE A 139 2.25 -5.29 -1.81
N LEU A 140 3.01 -4.20 -1.85
CA LEU A 140 3.89 -3.79 -0.76
C LEU A 140 3.19 -3.00 0.34
N VAL A 141 2.13 -2.27 0.03
CA VAL A 141 1.49 -1.34 0.97
C VAL A 141 0.22 -1.92 1.58
N VAL A 142 -0.75 -2.34 0.75
CA VAL A 142 -2.12 -2.62 1.22
C VAL A 142 -2.18 -3.80 2.20
N PRO A 143 -1.57 -4.97 1.91
CA PRO A 143 -1.56 -6.09 2.85
C PRO A 143 -0.87 -5.77 4.18
N GLN A 144 0.17 -4.93 4.16
CA GLN A 144 0.94 -4.59 5.35
C GLN A 144 0.15 -3.66 6.28
N ILE A 145 -0.49 -2.62 5.74
CA ILE A 145 -1.35 -1.74 6.53
C ILE A 145 -2.55 -2.54 7.09
N ALA A 146 -3.16 -3.40 6.28
CA ALA A 146 -4.26 -4.25 6.71
C ALA A 146 -3.83 -5.21 7.84
N ARG A 147 -2.62 -5.76 7.77
CA ARG A 147 -2.05 -6.59 8.84
C ARG A 147 -1.91 -5.81 10.15
N VAL A 148 -1.25 -4.65 10.13
CA VAL A 148 -1.02 -3.84 11.34
C VAL A 148 -2.34 -3.41 12.00
N ILE A 149 -3.37 -3.11 11.21
CA ILE A 149 -4.70 -2.78 11.73
C ILE A 149 -5.42 -4.02 12.27
N GLY A 150 -5.24 -5.17 11.62
CA GLY A 150 -5.76 -6.45 12.10
C GLY A 150 -5.28 -6.80 13.51
N ASP A 151 -4.06 -6.40 13.85
CA ASP A 151 -3.50 -6.60 15.20
C ASP A 151 -4.25 -5.76 16.27
N SER A 152 -5.13 -4.82 15.87
CA SER A 152 -5.99 -4.05 16.78
C SER A 152 -7.39 -4.64 16.97
N GLU A 153 -7.74 -5.72 16.27
CA GLU A 153 -9.09 -6.28 16.35
C GLU A 153 -9.39 -6.86 17.75
N PRO A 154 -10.66 -6.84 18.20
CA PRO A 154 -11.04 -7.42 19.49
C PRO A 154 -10.66 -8.90 19.56
N GLY A 155 -9.87 -9.27 20.58
CA GLY A 155 -9.36 -10.63 20.77
C GLY A 155 -8.13 -10.99 19.92
N ALA A 156 -7.57 -10.04 19.16
CA ALA A 156 -6.29 -10.22 18.47
C ALA A 156 -5.08 -10.04 19.41
N SER A 157 -5.24 -9.29 20.50
CA SER A 157 -4.26 -9.09 21.56
C SER A 157 -4.73 -9.74 22.86
N VAL A 158 -3.78 -10.14 23.71
CA VAL A 158 -4.04 -10.57 25.08
C VAL A 158 -3.48 -9.47 25.97
N ASP A 159 -4.36 -8.75 26.67
CA ASP A 159 -3.93 -7.86 27.76
C ASP A 159 -3.39 -8.75 28.89
N ARG A 160 -2.14 -8.53 29.28
CA ARG A 160 -1.60 -9.08 30.54
C ARG A 160 -1.88 -8.03 31.61
N ASP A 161 -2.46 -8.46 32.73
CA ASP A 161 -2.47 -7.66 33.95
C ASP A 161 -1.00 -7.44 34.35
N ASP A 162 -0.55 -6.17 34.32
CA ASP A 162 0.78 -5.77 34.82
C ASP A 162 0.87 -5.94 36.34
#